data_AF-A0A9E2PVY2-F1
#
_entry.id   AF-A0A9E2PVY2-F1
#
_cell.length_a   1.000
_cell.length_b   1.000
_cell.length_c   1.000
_cell.angle_alpha   90.00
_cell.angle_beta   90.00
_cell.angle_gamma   90.00
#
_symmetry.space_group_name_H-M   'P 1'
#
loop_
_entity.id
_entity.type
_entity.pdbx_description
1 polymer ?
#
loop_
_entity_poly.entity_id
_entity_poly.type
_entity_poly.pdbx_seq_one_letter_code
_entity_poly.pdbx_strand_id
1 'polypeptide(L)'
;QIILEHSEENDTACLGLLPGRTRALPLAEGLKIPHMGWNRVRFLIDHQVFKGLPEGAEYYFVHSYYPAPAETIMVLGVTDHGIEFPSAIGWRNLVATQFHPEKSGRFGLQILENFLAWDGSDAE
;
A
#
# COMPACT_ATOMS: atom_id res chain seq x y z
N GLN A 1 -3.83 2.89 6.14
CA GLN A 1 -5.11 2.72 6.86
C GLN A 1 -5.75 4.07 7.21
N ILE A 2 -5.14 4.87 8.10
CA ILE A 2 -5.73 6.12 8.66
C ILE A 2 -6.21 7.18 7.65
N ILE A 3 -5.69 7.18 6.42
CA ILE A 3 -6.05 8.15 5.38
C ILE A 3 -7.39 7.86 4.69
N LEU A 4 -7.94 6.66 4.85
CA LEU A 4 -9.26 6.30 4.30
C LEU A 4 -10.39 6.86 5.18
N GLU A 5 -11.65 6.67 4.79
CA GLU A 5 -12.81 7.13 5.56
C GLU A 5 -13.07 6.29 6.81
N HIS A 6 -12.80 4.98 6.73
CA HIS A 6 -13.15 4.04 7.80
C HIS A 6 -12.17 2.88 7.91
N SER A 7 -12.05 2.29 9.10
CA SER A 7 -11.35 1.04 9.35
C SER A 7 -12.28 -0.01 9.95
N GLU A 8 -12.35 -1.18 9.34
CA GLU A 8 -12.97 -2.37 9.96
C GLU A 8 -12.22 -2.79 11.23
N GLU A 9 -10.93 -2.44 11.37
CA GLU A 9 -10.22 -2.60 12.63
C GLU A 9 -10.79 -1.64 13.66
N ASN A 10 -11.45 -2.21 14.68
CA ASN A 10 -12.15 -1.49 15.75
C ASN A 10 -13.30 -0.58 15.28
N ASP A 11 -13.88 -0.81 14.09
CA ASP A 11 -15.04 -0.07 13.57
C ASP A 11 -14.89 1.47 13.72
N THR A 12 -13.80 2.00 13.17
CA THR A 12 -13.32 3.34 13.49
C THR A 12 -13.34 4.27 12.29
N ALA A 13 -13.98 5.43 12.44
CA ALA A 13 -13.88 6.55 11.50
C ALA A 13 -12.43 7.07 11.44
N CYS A 14 -11.94 7.27 10.22
CA CYS A 14 -10.57 7.67 9.94
C CYS A 14 -10.53 9.11 9.36
N LEU A 15 -9.41 9.56 8.80
CA LEU A 15 -9.25 10.95 8.35
C LEU A 15 -10.12 11.31 7.14
N GLY A 16 -10.54 10.34 6.34
CA GLY A 16 -11.39 10.57 5.16
C GLY A 16 -10.71 11.39 4.06
N LEU A 17 -9.39 11.26 3.90
CA LEU A 17 -8.65 11.94 2.82
C LEU A 17 -8.87 11.25 1.47
N LEU A 18 -9.07 9.93 1.49
CA LEU A 18 -9.45 9.13 0.34
C LEU A 18 -10.75 8.36 0.62
N PRO A 19 -11.69 8.29 -0.35
CA PRO A 19 -12.88 7.47 -0.20
C PRO A 19 -12.53 5.99 -0.14
N GLY A 20 -13.22 5.24 0.72
CA GLY A 20 -13.00 3.81 0.91
C GLY A 20 -12.73 3.42 2.36
N ARG A 21 -12.36 2.16 2.57
CA ARG A 21 -12.23 1.58 3.92
C ARG A 21 -11.07 0.59 4.04
N THR A 22 -10.53 0.45 5.23
CA THR A 22 -9.61 -0.64 5.56
C THR A 22 -10.44 -1.90 5.86
N ARG A 23 -10.07 -3.05 5.27
CA ARG A 23 -10.80 -4.32 5.38
C ARG A 23 -9.96 -5.42 5.99
N ALA A 24 -10.58 -6.35 6.72
CA ALA A 24 -9.88 -7.53 7.23
C ALA A 24 -9.44 -8.45 6.08
N LEU A 25 -8.24 -9.03 6.19
CA LEU A 25 -7.86 -10.17 5.33
C LEU A 25 -8.82 -11.34 5.59
N PRO A 26 -9.29 -12.04 4.55
CA PRO A 26 -10.24 -13.13 4.72
C PRO A 26 -9.60 -14.31 5.45
N LEU A 27 -10.34 -14.91 6.37
CA LEU A 27 -9.95 -16.19 6.96
C LEU A 27 -10.16 -17.28 5.90
N ALA A 28 -9.07 -17.70 5.25
CA ALA A 28 -9.06 -18.78 4.26
C ALA A 28 -8.09 -19.89 4.68
N GLU A 29 -8.40 -21.12 4.32
CA GLU A 29 -7.53 -22.26 4.62
C GLU A 29 -6.16 -22.08 3.99
N GLY A 30 -5.10 -22.24 4.79
CA GLY A 30 -3.71 -22.05 4.35
C GLY A 30 -3.22 -20.59 4.33
N LEU A 31 -4.10 -19.59 4.50
CA LEU A 31 -3.69 -18.19 4.55
C LEU A 31 -3.26 -17.79 5.97
N LYS A 32 -1.98 -17.44 6.14
CA LYS A 32 -1.45 -16.97 7.43
C LYS A 32 -1.85 -15.51 7.67
N ILE A 33 -2.46 -15.25 8.82
CA ILE A 33 -2.82 -13.90 9.29
C ILE A 33 -2.15 -13.68 10.66
N PRO A 34 -1.43 -12.56 10.87
CA PRO A 34 -1.20 -11.45 9.93
C PRO A 34 -0.41 -11.86 8.69
N HIS A 35 -0.61 -11.13 7.58
CA HIS A 35 0.34 -11.09 6.49
C HIS A 35 1.64 -10.49 7.04
N MET A 36 2.65 -11.34 7.24
CA MET A 36 3.90 -10.98 7.89
C MET A 36 5.09 -11.55 7.13
N GLY A 37 6.01 -10.68 6.72
CA GLY A 37 7.23 -11.06 6.01
C GLY A 37 7.44 -10.25 4.74
N TRP A 38 8.33 -10.75 3.89
CA TRP A 38 8.66 -10.14 2.60
C TRP A 38 7.69 -10.62 1.53
N ASN A 39 7.09 -9.69 0.78
CA ASN A 39 6.20 -10.00 -0.32
C ASN A 39 6.37 -9.01 -1.48
N ARG A 40 6.01 -9.44 -2.69
CA ARG A 40 6.17 -8.69 -3.93
C ARG A 40 5.08 -7.65 -4.09
N VAL A 41 5.46 -6.48 -4.58
CA VAL A 41 4.52 -5.46 -5.02
C VAL A 41 4.60 -5.32 -6.54
N ARG A 42 3.43 -5.37 -7.18
CA ARG A 42 3.27 -5.03 -8.59
C ARG A 42 2.73 -3.60 -8.69
N PHE A 43 3.61 -2.66 -9.02
CA PHE A 43 3.20 -1.28 -9.29
C PHE A 43 2.46 -1.22 -10.63
N LEU A 44 1.31 -0.53 -10.65
CA LEU A 44 0.38 -0.50 -11.78
C LEU A 44 0.58 0.73 -12.67
N ILE A 45 1.23 1.76 -12.16
CA ILE A 45 1.48 3.02 -12.84
C ILE A 45 2.95 3.42 -12.68
N ASP A 46 3.44 4.23 -13.62
CA ASP A 46 4.75 4.87 -13.50
C ASP A 46 4.63 6.12 -12.61
N HIS A 47 5.06 6.01 -11.36
CA HIS A 47 4.95 7.08 -10.37
C HIS A 47 6.34 7.40 -9.79
N GLN A 48 6.67 8.68 -9.61
CA GLN A 48 8.01 9.11 -9.19
C GLN A 48 8.50 8.43 -7.91
N VAL A 49 7.62 8.31 -6.90
CA VAL A 49 7.93 7.61 -5.64
C VAL A 49 8.38 6.15 -5.83
N PHE A 50 7.93 5.48 -6.89
CA PHE A 50 8.27 4.07 -7.17
C PHE A 50 9.26 3.89 -8.33
N LYS A 51 9.82 5.00 -8.83
CA LYS A 51 10.75 5.00 -9.97
C LYS A 51 12.03 4.22 -9.69
N GLY A 52 12.48 3.46 -10.68
CA GLY A 52 13.74 2.71 -10.63
C GLY A 52 13.70 1.44 -9.79
N LEU A 53 12.54 1.04 -9.27
CA LEU A 53 12.36 -0.22 -8.55
C LEU A 53 12.24 -1.38 -9.55
N PRO A 54 12.98 -2.49 -9.36
CA PRO A 54 12.91 -3.62 -10.28
C PRO A 54 11.60 -4.39 -10.13
N GLU A 55 11.14 -4.99 -11.22
CA GLU A 55 10.03 -5.94 -11.19
C GLU A 55 10.37 -7.11 -10.25
N GLY A 56 9.42 -7.48 -9.39
CA GLY A 56 9.61 -8.54 -8.40
C GLY A 56 10.39 -8.11 -7.15
N ALA A 57 10.65 -6.82 -6.94
CA ALA A 57 11.12 -6.31 -5.65
C ALA A 57 10.14 -6.70 -4.52
N GLU A 58 10.70 -7.07 -3.37
CA GLU A 58 9.96 -7.48 -2.19
C GLU A 58 10.08 -6.44 -1.08
N TYR A 59 8.99 -6.26 -0.33
CA TYR A 59 8.85 -5.30 0.74
C TYR A 59 8.32 -5.98 2.00
N TYR A 60 8.63 -5.42 3.16
CA TYR A 60 8.25 -5.99 4.44
C TYR A 60 6.84 -5.56 4.86
N PHE A 61 5.97 -6.54 5.06
CA PHE A 61 4.60 -6.39 5.52
C PHE A 61 4.42 -6.95 6.93
N VAL A 62 3.50 -6.34 7.69
CA VAL A 62 3.00 -6.85 8.97
C VAL A 62 1.61 -6.28 9.25
N HIS A 63 0.56 -6.95 8.79
CA HIS A 63 -0.82 -6.46 8.97
C HIS A 63 -1.87 -7.58 8.86
N SER A 64 -3.01 -7.40 9.53
CA SER A 64 -4.21 -8.26 9.37
C SER A 64 -5.32 -7.60 8.55
N TYR A 65 -5.17 -6.32 8.22
CA TYR A 65 -6.13 -5.52 7.47
C TYR A 65 -5.44 -4.78 6.33
N TYR A 66 -6.12 -4.56 5.22
CA TYR A 66 -5.57 -3.91 4.02
C TYR A 66 -6.47 -2.74 3.55
N PRO A 67 -5.92 -1.74 2.84
CA PRO A 67 -6.71 -0.63 2.32
C PRO A 67 -7.54 -1.07 1.11
N ALA A 68 -8.81 -0.69 1.07
CA ALA A 68 -9.69 -0.83 -0.08
C ALA A 68 -10.26 0.56 -0.44
N PRO A 69 -9.54 1.35 -1.26
CA PRO A 69 -10.06 2.62 -1.77
C PRO A 69 -11.31 2.36 -2.61
N ALA A 70 -12.24 3.33 -2.64
CA ALA A 70 -13.50 3.19 -3.36
C ALA A 70 -13.31 3.21 -4.88
N GLU A 71 -12.26 3.87 -5.37
CA GLU A 71 -11.95 3.97 -6.80
C GLU A 71 -10.61 3.34 -7.13
N THR A 72 -10.57 2.60 -8.23
CA THR A 72 -9.36 1.89 -8.69
C THR A 72 -8.26 2.82 -9.18
N ILE A 73 -8.60 4.05 -9.61
CA ILE A 73 -7.63 5.07 -9.99
C ILE A 73 -6.67 5.42 -8.85
N MET A 74 -7.10 5.24 -7.60
CA MET A 74 -6.26 5.51 -6.42
C MET A 74 -5.26 4.40 -6.11
N VAL A 75 -5.25 3.30 -6.88
CA VAL A 75 -4.39 2.13 -6.62
C VAL A 75 -3.11 2.23 -7.44
N LEU A 76 -1.99 2.51 -6.76
CA LEU A 76 -0.68 2.63 -7.40
C LEU A 76 0.06 1.29 -7.49
N GLY A 77 -0.26 0.35 -6.60
CA GLY A 77 0.36 -0.97 -6.58
C GLY A 77 -0.41 -1.98 -5.77
N VAL A 78 -0.28 -3.25 -6.15
CA VAL A 78 -0.98 -4.39 -5.56
C VAL A 78 -0.04 -5.48 -5.09
N THR A 79 -0.49 -6.28 -4.13
CA THR A 79 0.21 -7.46 -3.60
C THR A 79 -0.76 -8.63 -3.55
N ASP A 80 -0.26 -9.83 -3.85
CA ASP A 80 -1.00 -11.08 -3.64
C ASP A 80 -0.59 -11.72 -2.30
N HIS A 81 -1.57 -11.96 -1.43
CA HIS A 81 -1.43 -12.80 -0.24
C HIS A 81 -2.72 -13.61 -0.08
N GLY A 82 -2.94 -14.57 -0.99
CA GLY A 82 -4.17 -15.37 -1.07
C GLY A 82 -5.38 -14.60 -1.62
N ILE A 83 -5.32 -13.27 -1.57
CA ILE A 83 -6.12 -12.32 -2.34
C ILE A 83 -5.19 -11.26 -2.91
N GLU A 84 -5.56 -10.67 -4.04
CA GLU A 84 -4.93 -9.44 -4.52
C GLU A 84 -5.52 -8.24 -3.77
N PHE A 85 -4.67 -7.39 -3.20
CA PHE A 85 -5.08 -6.20 -2.47
C PHE A 85 -4.20 -4.98 -2.79
N PRO A 86 -4.74 -3.74 -2.68
CA PRO A 86 -3.94 -2.52 -2.78
C PRO A 86 -2.87 -2.44 -1.70
N SER A 87 -1.60 -2.44 -2.10
CA SER A 87 -0.44 -2.31 -1.21
C SER A 87 0.25 -0.96 -1.33
N ALA A 88 -0.09 -0.19 -2.36
CA ALA A 88 0.25 1.22 -2.50
C ALA A 88 -0.95 1.97 -3.09
N ILE A 89 -1.31 3.10 -2.48
CA ILE A 89 -2.42 3.95 -2.92
C ILE A 89 -1.98 5.42 -2.95
N GLY A 90 -2.66 6.24 -3.75
CA GLY A 90 -2.39 7.66 -3.82
C GLY A 90 -3.44 8.45 -4.58
N TRP A 91 -3.38 9.76 -4.43
CA TRP A 91 -4.24 10.74 -5.10
C TRP A 91 -3.66 12.14 -4.93
N ARG A 92 -3.54 12.88 -6.03
CA ARG A 92 -2.89 14.19 -6.16
C ARG A 92 -1.47 14.23 -5.60
N ASN A 93 -1.33 14.67 -4.35
CA ASN A 93 -0.07 14.82 -3.64
C ASN A 93 0.07 13.82 -2.48
N LEU A 94 -0.83 12.84 -2.40
CA LEU A 94 -0.82 11.80 -1.38
C LEU A 94 -0.27 10.50 -1.98
N VAL A 95 0.68 9.89 -1.28
CA VAL A 95 1.10 8.50 -1.49
C VAL A 95 1.16 7.79 -0.15
N ALA A 96 0.67 6.56 -0.11
CA ALA A 96 0.75 5.69 1.07
C ALA A 96 1.03 4.24 0.68
N THR A 97 1.83 3.57 1.51
CA THR A 97 2.16 2.14 1.35
C THR A 97 1.60 1.35 2.52
N GLN A 98 1.16 0.12 2.26
CA GLN A 98 0.79 -0.84 3.30
C GLN A 98 2.02 -1.58 3.85
N PHE A 99 3.07 -1.74 3.05
CA PHE A 99 4.37 -2.22 3.51
C PHE A 99 5.16 -1.09 4.20
N HIS A 100 6.21 -1.49 4.91
CA HIS A 100 7.10 -0.62 5.66
C HIS A 100 8.38 -0.33 4.86
N PRO A 101 8.48 0.80 4.13
CA PRO A 101 9.68 1.12 3.36
C PRO A 101 10.94 1.17 4.24
N GLU A 102 10.84 1.66 5.47
CA GLU A 102 11.94 1.71 6.45
C GLU A 102 12.44 0.32 6.90
N LYS A 103 11.63 -0.73 6.70
CA LYS A 103 11.98 -2.14 6.98
C LYS A 103 12.30 -2.95 5.72
N SER A 104 12.21 -2.34 4.54
CA SER A 104 12.28 -3.03 3.24
C SER A 104 13.66 -2.96 2.57
N GLY A 105 14.72 -2.76 3.35
CA GLY A 105 16.10 -2.76 2.87
C GLY A 105 16.35 -1.71 1.78
N ARG A 106 17.20 -2.04 0.81
CA ARG A 106 17.61 -1.10 -0.25
C ARG A 106 16.45 -0.56 -1.09
N PHE A 107 15.43 -1.38 -1.38
CA PHE A 107 14.28 -0.96 -2.19
C PHE A 107 13.34 -0.05 -1.40
N GLY A 108 13.20 -0.33 -0.10
CA GLY A 108 12.51 0.57 0.81
C GLY A 108 13.20 1.93 0.96
N LEU A 109 14.54 1.94 1.07
CA LEU A 109 15.32 3.18 1.10
C LEU A 109 15.18 3.97 -0.20
N GLN A 110 15.21 3.32 -1.37
CA GLN A 110 14.97 3.98 -2.65
C GLN A 110 13.59 4.65 -2.70
N ILE A 111 12.53 4.03 -2.17
CA ILE A 111 11.20 4.65 -2.08
C ILE A 111 11.25 5.93 -1.24
N LEU A 112 11.95 5.90 -0.11
CA LEU A 112 12.08 7.08 0.76
C LEU A 112 12.89 8.19 0.08
N GLU A 113 13.98 7.85 -0.61
CA GLU A 113 14.77 8.81 -1.40
C GLU A 113 13.94 9.44 -2.52
N ASN A 114 13.18 8.62 -3.26
CA ASN A 114 12.29 9.08 -4.32
C ASN A 114 11.20 9.99 -3.75
N PHE A 115 10.62 9.65 -2.60
CA PHE A 115 9.61 10.47 -1.92
C PHE A 115 10.17 11.83 -1.48
N LEU A 116 11.40 11.88 -0.98
CA LEU A 116 12.06 13.14 -0.61
C LEU A 116 12.39 14.03 -1.82
N ALA A 117 12.61 13.43 -2.99
CA ALA A 117 12.86 14.15 -4.24
C ALA A 117 11.57 14.53 -4.99
N TRP A 118 10.42 14.01 -4.55
CA TRP A 118 9.13 14.23 -5.18
C TRP A 118 8.55 15.60 -4.81
N ASP A 119 8.04 16.34 -5.79
CA ASP A 119 7.45 17.67 -5.63
C ASP A 119 5.93 17.64 -5.36
N GLY A 120 5.33 16.45 -5.35
CA GLY A 120 3.91 16.25 -5.11
C GLY A 120 3.03 16.23 -6.37
N SER A 121 3.61 16.20 -7.58
CA SER A 121 2.87 16.02 -8.84
C SER A 121 2.62 14.52 -9.16
N ASP A 122 1.82 14.20 -10.17
CA ASP A 122 1.77 12.85 -10.78
C ASP A 122 1.02 11.72 -10.02
N ALA A 123 0.38 11.95 -8.87
CA ALA A 123 -0.56 10.97 -8.31
C ALA A 123 -2.00 11.19 -8.85
N GLU A 124 -2.18 11.29 -10.16
CA GLU A 124 -3.52 11.45 -10.77
C GLU A 124 -4.28 10.13 -10.93
#